data_AF-A0A0M3INP0-F1
#
_entry.id   AF-A0A0M3INP0-F1
#
_cell.length_a   1.000
_cell.length_b   1.000
_cell.length_c   1.000
_cell.angle_alpha   90.00
_cell.angle_beta   90.00
_cell.angle_gamma   90.00
#
_symmetry.space_group_name_H-M   'P 1'
#
loop_
_entity.id
_entity.type
_entity.pdbx_description
1 polymer ?
#
loop_
_entity_poly.entity_id
_entity_poly.type
_entity_poly.pdbx_seq_one_letter_code
_entity_poly.pdbx_strand_id
1 'polypeptide(L)'
;MEKLSDADVNFLQTLCDSIRTAARMIDTPCNELHTEAFADEAVTFVGKLSGVTSTIIKGQDLLKQGFGGIYHVGKAAAHPPIFACFSYKPSGATQTYALVGKGIVYDSGGMSIKSKTIMPDDVITMLSGKTVEINNTDAEGRLVLADGVFYAKSVLKVMQATTIIDMATLTGAQGHVSGKHHAAILSNNEELERRACVAGRKSGDLVHPLPFCPDLHFLDLKSPVADMRNANFGKTQATQLFILSFLFCTIELTSFFLSMFKGPLSAIAGLFISSHIDFGSDVDWLHVDMAYPVSDADRATGYGPALICALLADGLEVPILK
;
A
#
# COMPACT_ATOMS: atom_id res chain seq x y z
N MET A 1 10.00 29.70 24.22
CA MET A 1 9.31 28.44 23.87
C MET A 1 7.99 28.45 24.59
N GLU A 2 6.87 28.35 23.86
CA GLU A 2 5.59 28.05 24.49
C GLU A 2 5.68 26.68 25.18
N LYS A 3 5.00 26.56 26.33
CA LYS A 3 4.98 25.32 27.10
C LYS A 3 3.97 24.38 26.45
N LEU A 4 4.37 23.14 26.18
CA LEU A 4 3.47 22.10 25.69
C LEU A 4 2.33 21.86 26.68
N SER A 5 1.12 21.63 26.16
CA SER A 5 -0.03 21.24 26.96
C SER A 5 0.05 19.77 27.39
N ASP A 6 -0.72 19.37 28.40
CA ASP A 6 -0.79 17.96 28.81
C ASP A 6 -1.32 17.06 27.69
N ALA A 7 -2.21 17.60 26.83
CA ALA A 7 -2.68 16.90 25.64
C ALA A 7 -1.55 16.65 24.63
N ASP A 8 -0.66 17.63 24.43
CA ASP A 8 0.50 17.47 23.55
C ASP A 8 1.48 16.42 24.08
N VAL A 9 1.75 16.45 25.40
CA VAL A 9 2.64 15.47 26.03
C VAL A 9 2.08 14.06 25.93
N ASN A 10 0.78 13.88 26.19
CA ASN A 10 0.12 12.56 26.06
C ASN A 10 0.11 12.06 24.61
N PHE A 11 -0.14 12.95 23.65
CA PHE A 11 -0.06 12.60 22.23
C PHE A 11 1.36 12.19 21.83
N LEU A 12 2.38 12.97 22.20
CA LEU A 12 3.77 12.67 21.88
C LEU A 12 4.22 11.35 22.49
N GLN A 13 3.81 11.04 23.73
CA GLN A 13 4.10 9.75 24.35
C GLN A 13 3.44 8.60 23.57
N THR A 14 2.16 8.75 23.21
CA THR A 14 1.43 7.76 22.40
C THR A 14 2.08 7.55 21.03
N LEU A 15 2.53 8.64 20.40
CA LEU A 15 3.24 8.59 19.13
C LEU A 15 4.59 7.86 19.26
N CYS A 16 5.39 8.17 20.29
CA CYS A 16 6.65 7.48 20.56
C CYS A 16 6.44 5.96 20.78
N ASP A 17 5.42 5.58 21.54
CA ASP A 17 5.10 4.17 21.77
C ASP A 17 4.61 3.47 20.49
N SER A 18 3.88 4.19 19.64
CA SER A 18 3.44 3.68 18.32
C SER A 18 4.62 3.46 17.37
N ILE A 19 5.58 4.41 17.30
CA ILE A 19 6.81 4.29 16.51
C ILE A 19 7.63 3.09 16.99
N ARG A 20 7.84 2.96 18.31
CA ARG A 20 8.60 1.84 18.90
C ARG A 20 7.91 0.50 18.69
N THR A 21 6.58 0.47 18.73
CA THR A 21 5.78 -0.74 18.47
C THR A 21 5.91 -1.16 17.00
N ALA A 22 5.79 -0.22 16.07
CA ALA A 22 6.00 -0.49 14.64
C ALA A 22 7.41 -1.04 14.38
N ALA A 23 8.45 -0.41 14.95
CA ALA A 23 9.82 -0.90 14.84
C ALA A 23 10.00 -2.30 15.44
N ARG A 24 9.45 -2.55 16.64
CA ARG A 24 9.51 -3.85 17.30
C ARG A 24 8.86 -4.94 16.44
N MET A 25 7.69 -4.67 15.86
CA MET A 25 7.00 -5.64 14.99
C MET A 25 7.86 -6.01 13.78
N ILE A 26 8.48 -5.03 13.13
CA ILE A 26 9.35 -5.25 11.95
C ILE A 26 10.62 -6.04 12.34
N ASP A 27 11.24 -5.71 13.48
CA ASP A 27 12.45 -6.39 13.98
C ASP A 27 12.15 -7.81 14.54
N THR A 28 10.90 -8.12 14.87
CA THR A 28 10.54 -9.42 15.45
C THR A 28 10.65 -10.49 14.36
N PRO A 29 11.40 -11.58 14.60
CA PRO A 29 11.61 -12.58 13.58
C PRO A 29 10.31 -13.34 13.28
N CYS A 30 10.15 -13.79 12.03
CA CYS A 30 8.88 -14.30 11.51
C CYS A 30 8.42 -15.64 12.12
N ASN A 31 9.32 -16.34 12.83
CA ASN A 31 8.96 -17.51 13.63
C ASN A 31 8.24 -17.14 14.94
N GLU A 32 8.37 -15.89 15.39
CA GLU A 32 7.64 -15.33 16.54
C GLU A 32 6.44 -14.50 16.08
N LEU A 33 6.64 -13.61 15.08
CA LEU A 33 5.57 -12.78 14.51
C LEU A 33 5.03 -13.37 13.20
N HIS A 34 4.42 -14.55 13.28
CA HIS A 34 3.66 -15.14 12.17
C HIS A 34 2.25 -14.52 12.05
N THR A 35 1.48 -14.90 11.03
CA THR A 35 0.18 -14.26 10.71
C THR A 35 -0.79 -14.24 11.88
N GLU A 36 -0.92 -15.37 12.60
CA GLU A 36 -1.76 -15.48 13.78
C GLU A 36 -1.27 -14.60 14.94
N ALA A 37 0.03 -14.64 15.26
CA ALA A 37 0.60 -13.81 16.32
C ALA A 37 0.43 -12.31 16.04
N PHE A 38 0.57 -11.89 14.78
CA PHE A 38 0.36 -10.51 14.38
C PHE A 38 -1.11 -10.09 14.53
N ALA A 39 -2.04 -10.95 14.11
CA ALA A 39 -3.47 -10.70 14.28
C ALA A 39 -3.88 -10.64 15.77
N ASP A 40 -3.34 -11.54 16.60
CA ASP A 40 -3.59 -11.58 18.04
C ASP A 40 -3.07 -10.32 18.74
N GLU A 41 -1.91 -9.81 18.33
CA GLU A 41 -1.38 -8.55 18.86
C GLU A 41 -2.27 -7.37 18.50
N ALA A 42 -2.73 -7.28 17.25
CA ALA A 42 -3.66 -6.24 16.80
C ALA A 42 -4.99 -6.30 17.57
N VAL A 43 -5.56 -7.49 17.75
CA VAL A 43 -6.79 -7.70 18.53
C VAL A 43 -6.58 -7.31 19.99
N THR A 44 -5.44 -7.66 20.59
CA THR A 44 -5.09 -7.31 21.97
C THR A 44 -4.95 -5.79 22.16
N PHE A 45 -4.32 -5.11 21.20
CA PHE A 45 -4.19 -3.65 21.23
C PHE A 45 -5.57 -2.98 21.11
N VAL A 46 -6.36 -3.39 20.13
CA VAL A 46 -7.69 -2.83 19.88
C VAL A 46 -8.67 -3.14 21.02
N GLY A 47 -8.54 -4.30 21.68
CA GLY A 47 -9.37 -4.67 22.83
C GLY A 47 -9.22 -3.74 24.04
N LYS A 48 -8.18 -2.90 24.09
CA LYS A 48 -8.01 -1.85 25.10
C LYS A 48 -8.82 -0.58 24.78
N LEU A 49 -9.35 -0.48 23.56
CA LEU A 49 -10.10 0.68 23.07
C LEU A 49 -11.60 0.39 23.09
N SER A 50 -12.38 1.30 23.66
CA SER A 50 -13.84 1.22 23.63
C SER A 50 -14.39 1.66 22.27
N GLY A 51 -15.42 0.99 21.76
CA GLY A 51 -16.13 1.42 20.56
C GLY A 51 -15.49 1.00 19.23
N VAL A 52 -14.52 0.08 19.26
CA VAL A 52 -13.94 -0.52 18.05
C VAL A 52 -14.65 -1.83 17.71
N THR A 53 -15.07 -1.97 16.45
CA THR A 53 -15.62 -3.23 15.91
C THR A 53 -14.53 -3.97 15.15
N SER A 54 -14.35 -5.26 15.44
CA SER A 54 -13.34 -6.11 14.79
C SER A 54 -13.98 -7.11 13.84
N THR A 55 -13.45 -7.21 12.62
CA THR A 55 -13.79 -8.26 11.64
C THR A 55 -12.52 -9.03 11.31
N ILE A 56 -12.50 -10.33 11.59
CA ILE A 56 -11.37 -11.21 11.32
C ILE A 56 -11.83 -12.35 10.41
N ILE A 57 -11.16 -12.51 9.27
CA ILE A 57 -11.44 -13.57 8.30
C ILE A 57 -10.15 -14.37 8.08
N LYS A 58 -10.19 -15.69 8.26
CA LYS A 58 -8.98 -16.52 8.35
C LYS A 58 -9.07 -17.75 7.46
N GLY A 59 -7.95 -18.10 6.83
CA GLY A 59 -7.78 -19.35 6.08
C GLY A 59 -8.85 -19.55 5.01
N GLN A 60 -9.55 -20.69 5.05
CA GLN A 60 -10.54 -21.04 4.03
C GLN A 60 -11.74 -20.10 3.96
N ASP A 61 -12.04 -19.35 5.03
CA ASP A 61 -13.15 -18.40 5.00
C ASP A 61 -12.84 -17.17 4.13
N LEU A 62 -11.56 -16.86 3.88
CA LEU A 62 -11.15 -15.87 2.88
C LEU A 62 -11.59 -16.32 1.48
N LEU A 63 -11.28 -17.56 1.10
CA LEU A 63 -11.66 -18.11 -0.19
C LEU A 63 -13.18 -18.15 -0.36
N LYS A 64 -13.91 -18.62 0.65
CA LYS A 64 -15.39 -18.67 0.62
C LYS A 64 -16.02 -17.28 0.44
N GLN A 65 -15.38 -16.24 0.98
CA GLN A 65 -15.85 -14.85 0.87
C GLN A 65 -15.26 -14.11 -0.35
N GLY A 66 -14.51 -14.79 -1.22
CA GLY A 66 -14.00 -14.22 -2.47
C GLY A 66 -12.68 -13.44 -2.34
N PHE A 67 -11.99 -13.48 -1.20
CA PHE A 67 -10.66 -12.87 -1.01
C PHE A 67 -9.57 -13.68 -1.71
N GLY A 68 -9.61 -13.74 -3.04
CA GLY A 68 -8.69 -14.56 -3.81
C GLY A 68 -7.24 -14.06 -3.78
N GLY A 69 -7.02 -12.75 -3.71
CA GLY A 69 -5.67 -12.17 -3.58
C GLY A 69 -4.99 -12.60 -2.29
N ILE A 70 -5.62 -12.31 -1.14
CA ILE A 70 -5.08 -12.67 0.18
C ILE A 70 -4.95 -14.18 0.33
N TYR A 71 -5.97 -14.94 -0.06
CA TYR A 71 -5.98 -16.39 0.09
C TYR A 71 -4.89 -17.06 -0.76
N HIS A 72 -4.82 -16.77 -2.07
CA HIS A 72 -3.89 -17.46 -2.95
C HIS A 72 -2.43 -17.11 -2.68
N VAL A 73 -2.15 -15.92 -2.14
CA VAL A 73 -0.81 -15.55 -1.66
C VAL A 73 -0.43 -16.36 -0.41
N GLY A 74 -1.30 -16.44 0.60
CA GLY A 74 -0.95 -17.03 1.89
C GLY A 74 -1.21 -18.52 2.06
N LYS A 75 -1.98 -19.17 1.16
CA LYS A 75 -2.44 -20.57 1.33
C LYS A 75 -1.32 -21.62 1.48
N ALA A 76 -0.10 -21.30 1.04
CA ALA A 76 1.05 -22.22 1.11
C ALA A 76 1.86 -22.09 2.41
N ALA A 77 1.59 -21.11 3.25
CA ALA A 77 2.31 -20.89 4.49
C ALA A 77 1.89 -21.87 5.60
N ALA A 78 2.76 -22.08 6.59
CA ALA A 78 2.47 -22.92 7.76
C ALA A 78 1.34 -22.34 8.63
N HIS A 79 1.24 -21.00 8.69
CA HIS A 79 0.17 -20.29 9.36
C HIS A 79 -0.78 -19.71 8.31
N PRO A 80 -2.11 -19.80 8.51
CA PRO A 80 -3.08 -19.41 7.49
C PRO A 80 -3.07 -17.90 7.23
N PRO A 81 -3.46 -17.44 6.02
CA PRO A 81 -3.68 -16.03 5.75
C PRO A 81 -4.84 -15.48 6.58
N ILE A 82 -4.75 -14.21 6.96
CA ILE A 82 -5.74 -13.51 7.78
C ILE A 82 -5.99 -12.13 7.16
N PHE A 83 -7.26 -11.77 7.02
CA PHE A 83 -7.70 -10.39 6.87
C PHE A 83 -8.24 -9.91 8.22
N ALA A 84 -7.71 -8.79 8.71
CA ALA A 84 -8.15 -8.17 9.95
C ALA A 84 -8.55 -6.71 9.68
N CYS A 85 -9.78 -6.36 10.04
CA CYS A 85 -10.32 -5.02 9.90
C CYS A 85 -10.85 -4.52 11.24
N PHE A 86 -10.44 -3.32 11.63
CA PHE A 86 -10.84 -2.66 12.87
C PHE A 86 -11.50 -1.32 12.53
N SER A 87 -12.72 -1.12 13.00
CA SER A 87 -13.55 0.02 12.65
C SER A 87 -13.91 0.83 13.89
N TYR A 88 -13.65 2.13 13.87
CA TYR A 88 -14.00 3.08 14.92
C TYR A 88 -14.77 4.25 14.32
N LYS A 89 -15.91 4.61 14.93
CA LYS A 89 -16.74 5.75 14.50
C LYS A 89 -16.98 6.68 15.70
N PRO A 90 -16.23 7.79 15.81
CA PRO A 90 -16.51 8.80 16.83
C PRO A 90 -17.81 9.54 16.53
N SER A 91 -18.44 10.08 17.58
CA SER A 91 -19.62 10.96 17.43
C SER A 91 -19.22 12.24 16.70
N GLY A 92 -20.03 12.67 15.73
CA GLY A 92 -19.78 13.89 14.96
C GLY A 92 -18.71 13.78 13.86
N ALA A 93 -18.25 12.56 13.53
CA ALA A 93 -17.30 12.35 12.44
C ALA A 93 -17.81 12.93 11.10
N THR A 94 -17.01 13.79 10.48
CA THR A 94 -17.29 14.44 9.19
C THR A 94 -16.53 13.81 8.02
N GLN A 95 -15.52 12.98 8.33
CA GLN A 95 -14.69 12.29 7.34
C GLN A 95 -14.48 10.84 7.76
N THR A 96 -14.32 9.97 6.76
CA THR A 96 -14.08 8.54 6.96
C THR A 96 -12.80 8.16 6.22
N TYR A 97 -11.80 7.74 6.98
CA TYR A 97 -10.51 7.26 6.45
C TYR A 97 -10.45 5.74 6.54
N ALA A 98 -9.89 5.10 5.51
CA ALA A 98 -9.49 3.69 5.56
C ALA A 98 -7.96 3.60 5.44
N LEU A 99 -7.33 2.90 6.39
CA LEU A 99 -5.90 2.60 6.36
C LEU A 99 -5.73 1.12 6.01
N VAL A 100 -5.03 0.82 4.92
CA VAL A 100 -4.82 -0.55 4.43
C VAL A 100 -3.33 -0.87 4.44
N GLY A 101 -2.91 -1.90 5.17
CA GLY A 101 -1.50 -2.26 5.32
C GLY A 101 -1.14 -3.57 4.62
N LYS A 102 0.05 -3.64 3.99
CA LYS A 102 0.65 -4.91 3.55
C LYS A 102 1.13 -5.69 4.78
N GLY A 103 0.45 -6.78 5.11
CA GLY A 103 0.78 -7.65 6.24
C GLY A 103 1.55 -8.92 5.88
N ILE A 104 2.50 -8.87 4.93
CA ILE A 104 3.33 -10.05 4.60
C ILE A 104 4.39 -10.23 5.68
N VAL A 105 4.17 -11.22 6.56
CA VAL A 105 5.04 -11.49 7.71
C VAL A 105 6.40 -12.07 7.32
N TYR A 106 6.48 -12.77 6.19
CA TYR A 106 7.74 -13.23 5.61
C TYR A 106 7.57 -13.41 4.10
N ASP A 107 8.52 -12.92 3.33
CA ASP A 107 8.49 -12.97 1.87
C ASP A 107 9.70 -13.77 1.34
N SER A 108 9.45 -15.01 0.94
CA SER A 108 10.44 -15.87 0.27
C SER A 108 10.50 -15.67 -1.25
N GLY A 109 9.55 -14.89 -1.80
CA GLY A 109 9.25 -14.78 -3.24
C GLY A 109 8.33 -15.89 -3.79
N GLY A 110 7.98 -16.90 -2.99
CA GLY A 110 7.13 -18.02 -3.43
C GLY A 110 7.83 -18.91 -4.46
N MET A 111 7.13 -19.33 -5.51
CA MET A 111 7.72 -20.13 -6.60
C MET A 111 8.73 -19.32 -7.43
N SER A 112 8.56 -18.01 -7.53
CA SER A 112 9.59 -17.04 -7.92
C SER A 112 10.59 -16.83 -6.78
N ILE A 113 11.16 -17.93 -6.26
CA ILE A 113 12.07 -17.89 -5.11
C ILE A 113 13.18 -16.88 -5.39
N LYS A 114 13.43 -15.99 -4.42
CA LYS A 114 14.43 -14.93 -4.56
C LYS A 114 15.77 -15.58 -4.97
N SER A 115 16.20 -15.36 -6.23
CA SER A 115 17.38 -15.91 -6.96
C SER A 115 17.17 -16.94 -8.10
N LYS A 116 15.95 -17.43 -8.42
CA LYS A 116 15.70 -18.24 -9.65
C LYS A 116 14.28 -18.08 -10.22
N THR A 117 14.20 -17.97 -11.54
CA THR A 117 13.04 -17.49 -12.32
C THR A 117 12.05 -18.60 -12.72
N ILE A 118 10.76 -18.26 -12.60
CA ILE A 118 9.56 -18.74 -13.34
C ILE A 118 9.00 -20.13 -12.96
N MET A 119 7.74 -20.12 -12.47
CA MET A 119 6.59 -20.81 -13.12
C MET A 119 5.26 -20.14 -12.69
N PRO A 120 4.84 -19.05 -13.34
CA PRO A 120 3.66 -18.29 -12.95
C PRO A 120 2.66 -18.18 -14.12
N ASP A 121 1.57 -18.96 -14.04
CA ASP A 121 0.47 -19.02 -15.02
C ASP A 121 -0.93 -19.03 -14.37
N ASP A 122 -1.01 -19.09 -13.03
CA ASP A 122 -2.28 -19.13 -12.30
C ASP A 122 -3.09 -17.86 -12.61
N VAL A 123 -4.36 -18.03 -12.96
CA VAL A 123 -5.33 -16.93 -13.02
C VAL A 123 -6.19 -16.99 -11.77
N ILE A 124 -6.11 -15.97 -10.93
CA ILE A 124 -6.91 -15.87 -9.70
C ILE A 124 -8.02 -14.83 -9.88
N THR A 125 -9.13 -15.01 -9.16
CA THR A 125 -10.21 -14.01 -9.08
C THR A 125 -10.05 -13.23 -7.80
N MET A 126 -9.90 -11.91 -7.90
CA MET A 126 -9.74 -11.00 -6.77
C MET A 126 -11.08 -10.71 -6.11
N LEU A 127 -11.08 -10.11 -4.91
CA LEU A 127 -12.31 -9.69 -4.24
C LEU A 127 -13.13 -8.70 -5.09
N SER A 128 -12.46 -7.91 -5.92
CA SER A 128 -13.12 -7.00 -6.86
C SER A 128 -13.86 -7.70 -8.02
N GLY A 129 -13.76 -9.03 -8.12
CA GLY A 129 -14.26 -9.82 -9.26
C GLY A 129 -13.35 -9.79 -10.50
N LYS A 130 -12.29 -8.97 -10.50
CA LYS A 130 -11.32 -8.92 -11.60
C LYS A 130 -10.41 -10.15 -11.55
N THR A 131 -10.03 -10.65 -12.71
CA THR A 131 -9.12 -11.78 -12.87
C THR A 131 -7.68 -11.30 -13.06
N VAL A 132 -6.73 -11.98 -12.41
CA VAL A 132 -5.31 -11.61 -12.46
C VAL A 132 -4.47 -12.83 -12.83
N GLU A 133 -3.76 -12.75 -13.95
CA GLU A 133 -2.70 -13.68 -14.35
C GLU A 133 -1.47 -13.41 -13.47
N ILE A 134 -1.18 -14.35 -12.58
CA ILE A 134 0.01 -14.29 -11.73
C ILE A 134 1.19 -14.67 -12.61
N ASN A 135 1.98 -13.67 -12.98
CA ASN A 135 3.22 -13.86 -13.69
C ASN A 135 4.44 -13.64 -12.77
N ASN A 136 4.29 -13.11 -11.56
CA ASN A 136 5.37 -13.09 -10.57
C ASN A 136 4.86 -13.31 -9.14
N THR A 137 5.20 -14.43 -8.49
CA THR A 137 4.75 -14.66 -7.10
C THR A 137 5.46 -13.78 -6.07
N ASP A 138 6.57 -13.12 -6.44
CA ASP A 138 7.28 -12.10 -5.63
C ASP A 138 6.67 -10.69 -5.76
N ALA A 139 5.56 -10.59 -6.50
CA ALA A 139 4.71 -9.40 -6.57
C ALA A 139 3.37 -9.67 -5.85
N GLU A 140 3.47 -10.25 -4.66
CA GLU A 140 2.37 -10.69 -3.79
C GLU A 140 1.73 -9.53 -3.03
N GLY A 141 2.52 -8.54 -2.60
CA GLY A 141 2.05 -7.43 -1.78
C GLY A 141 0.90 -6.64 -2.41
N ARG A 142 0.94 -6.44 -3.72
CA ARG A 142 -0.11 -5.71 -4.46
C ARG A 142 -1.41 -6.53 -4.58
N LEU A 143 -1.33 -7.86 -4.58
CA LEU A 143 -2.51 -8.74 -4.60
C LEU A 143 -3.27 -8.68 -3.28
N VAL A 144 -2.54 -8.73 -2.17
CA VAL A 144 -3.17 -8.65 -0.84
C VAL A 144 -3.74 -7.26 -0.57
N LEU A 145 -3.05 -6.21 -1.03
CA LEU A 145 -3.54 -4.83 -0.92
C LEU A 145 -4.76 -4.58 -1.80
N ALA A 146 -4.81 -5.12 -3.03
CA ALA A 146 -5.96 -5.01 -3.93
C ALA A 146 -7.27 -5.47 -3.27
N ASP A 147 -7.26 -6.63 -2.62
CA ASP A 147 -8.41 -7.12 -1.85
C ASP A 147 -8.72 -6.19 -0.67
N GLY A 148 -7.69 -5.70 0.04
CA GLY A 148 -7.85 -4.78 1.17
C GLY A 148 -8.47 -3.43 0.79
N VAL A 149 -7.98 -2.79 -0.28
CA VAL A 149 -8.52 -1.51 -0.76
C VAL A 149 -9.92 -1.68 -1.35
N PHE A 150 -10.19 -2.81 -2.02
CA PHE A 150 -11.54 -3.09 -2.49
C PHE A 150 -12.51 -3.35 -1.34
N TYR A 151 -12.08 -4.07 -0.30
CA TYR A 151 -12.88 -4.23 0.92
C TYR A 151 -13.17 -2.86 1.57
N ALA A 152 -12.14 -2.01 1.69
CA ALA A 152 -12.27 -0.66 2.20
C ALA A 152 -13.27 0.19 1.37
N LYS A 153 -13.22 0.12 0.03
CA LYS A 153 -14.18 0.82 -0.84
C LYS A 153 -15.60 0.24 -0.76
N SER A 154 -15.73 -1.08 -0.90
CA SER A 154 -17.00 -1.75 -1.20
C SER A 154 -17.77 -2.22 0.03
N VAL A 155 -17.08 -2.61 1.10
CA VAL A 155 -17.70 -3.11 2.34
C VAL A 155 -17.92 -1.98 3.33
N LEU A 156 -17.11 -0.92 3.29
CA LEU A 156 -17.40 0.31 4.04
C LEU A 156 -18.51 1.16 3.39
N LYS A 157 -19.30 0.68 2.41
CA LYS A 157 -20.44 1.45 1.85
C LYS A 157 -21.46 1.94 2.91
N VAL A 158 -21.49 1.35 4.11
CA VAL A 158 -22.30 1.83 5.25
C VAL A 158 -21.63 3.02 5.98
N MET A 159 -20.31 3.16 5.89
CA MET A 159 -19.51 4.26 6.46
C MET A 159 -18.95 5.24 5.41
N GLN A 160 -19.02 4.88 4.11
CA GLN A 160 -18.41 5.50 2.92
C GLN A 160 -17.05 6.16 3.21
N ALA A 161 -15.97 5.36 3.16
CA ALA A 161 -14.62 5.93 3.21
C ALA A 161 -14.46 6.95 2.08
N THR A 162 -14.21 8.20 2.45
CA THR A 162 -13.94 9.29 1.49
C THR A 162 -12.49 9.22 1.02
N THR A 163 -11.62 8.68 1.87
CA THR A 163 -10.18 8.60 1.62
C THR A 163 -9.63 7.23 2.01
N ILE A 164 -8.93 6.58 1.09
CA ILE A 164 -8.23 5.31 1.29
C ILE A 164 -6.72 5.57 1.22
N ILE A 165 -6.00 5.23 2.27
CA ILE A 165 -4.54 5.30 2.31
C ILE A 165 -4.03 3.88 2.48
N ASP A 166 -3.28 3.38 1.50
CA ASP A 166 -2.61 2.08 1.63
C ASP A 166 -1.09 2.24 1.73
N MET A 167 -0.49 1.46 2.64
CA MET A 167 0.93 1.55 2.98
C MET A 167 1.58 0.18 2.88
N ALA A 168 2.74 0.12 2.23
CA ALA A 168 3.40 -1.14 1.96
C ALA A 168 4.90 -1.01 1.76
N THR A 169 5.64 -2.01 2.22
CA THR A 169 6.99 -2.33 1.74
C THR A 169 6.87 -3.07 0.40
N LEU A 170 6.55 -2.34 -0.67
CA LEU A 170 6.00 -2.94 -1.88
C LEU A 170 7.05 -3.29 -2.92
N THR A 171 7.97 -2.37 -3.24
CA THR A 171 8.91 -2.58 -4.34
C THR A 171 10.35 -2.21 -3.98
N GLY A 172 11.31 -3.03 -4.44
CA GLY A 172 12.72 -2.61 -4.48
C GLY A 172 12.97 -1.41 -5.41
N ALA A 173 12.04 -1.14 -6.34
CA ALA A 173 12.10 0.01 -7.24
C ALA A 173 11.93 1.34 -6.51
N GLN A 174 11.19 1.37 -5.39
CA GLN A 174 11.00 2.56 -4.55
C GLN A 174 12.33 3.23 -4.21
N GLY A 175 13.32 2.47 -3.75
CA GLY A 175 14.63 2.99 -3.35
C GLY A 175 15.43 3.59 -4.51
N HIS A 176 15.14 3.18 -5.75
CA HIS A 176 15.77 3.76 -6.94
C HIS A 176 15.13 5.10 -7.35
N VAL A 177 13.87 5.34 -6.96
CA VAL A 177 13.12 6.54 -7.37
C VAL A 177 13.12 7.61 -6.29
N SER A 178 12.87 7.27 -5.03
CA SER A 178 12.80 8.24 -3.91
C SER A 178 13.89 8.06 -2.85
N GLY A 179 14.77 7.06 -3.02
CA GLY A 179 15.88 6.82 -2.11
C GLY A 179 15.47 6.15 -0.79
N LYS A 180 16.39 6.14 0.18
CA LYS A 180 16.21 5.42 1.45
C LYS A 180 15.31 6.13 2.46
N HIS A 181 15.25 7.46 2.41
CA HIS A 181 14.59 8.26 3.45
C HIS A 181 13.23 8.83 3.05
N HIS A 182 12.86 8.75 1.77
CA HIS A 182 11.54 9.18 1.31
C HIS A 182 10.75 7.98 0.81
N ALA A 183 9.56 7.75 1.37
CA ALA A 183 8.61 6.82 0.76
C ALA A 183 8.14 7.39 -0.59
N ALA A 184 7.92 6.53 -1.56
CA ALA A 184 7.34 6.94 -2.83
C ALA A 184 5.81 6.93 -2.69
N ILE A 185 5.16 8.06 -2.98
CA ILE A 185 3.69 8.15 -2.91
C ILE A 185 3.08 8.24 -4.31
N LEU A 186 1.89 7.69 -4.47
CA LEU A 186 1.11 7.76 -5.70
C LEU A 186 -0.33 8.07 -5.34
N SER A 187 -0.90 9.12 -5.93
CA SER A 187 -2.24 9.60 -5.57
C SER A 187 -3.08 9.89 -6.81
N ASN A 188 -4.38 9.66 -6.74
CA ASN A 188 -5.33 10.15 -7.75
C ASN A 188 -5.80 11.60 -7.48
N ASN A 189 -5.42 12.16 -6.32
CA ASN A 189 -5.80 13.48 -5.87
C ASN A 189 -4.55 14.32 -5.53
N GLU A 190 -4.35 15.41 -6.27
CA GLU A 190 -3.20 16.32 -6.13
C GLU A 190 -3.14 17.00 -4.76
N GLU A 191 -4.29 17.37 -4.19
CA GLU A 191 -4.34 18.02 -2.88
C GLU A 191 -3.97 17.04 -1.76
N LEU A 192 -4.43 15.80 -1.85
CA LEU A 192 -4.03 14.74 -0.92
C LEU A 192 -2.52 14.44 -1.01
N GLU A 193 -1.97 14.41 -2.23
CA GLU A 193 -0.53 14.25 -2.46
C GLU A 193 0.28 15.40 -1.83
N ARG A 194 -0.16 16.64 -2.06
CA ARG A 194 0.46 17.84 -1.49
C ARG A 194 0.40 17.81 0.04
N ARG A 195 -0.74 17.43 0.62
CA ARG A 195 -0.91 17.25 2.06
C ARG A 195 0.04 16.19 2.61
N ALA A 196 0.17 15.05 1.95
CA ALA A 196 1.11 14.00 2.34
C ALA A 196 2.57 14.50 2.33
N CYS A 197 2.95 15.27 1.31
CA CYS A 197 4.28 15.90 1.25
C CYS A 197 4.54 16.88 2.41
N VAL A 198 3.53 17.67 2.79
CA VAL A 198 3.62 18.58 3.95
C VAL A 198 3.70 17.78 5.24
N ALA A 199 2.86 16.75 5.41
CA ALA A 199 2.84 15.88 6.57
C ALA A 199 4.18 15.15 6.76
N GLY A 200 4.78 14.65 5.68
CA GLY A 200 6.08 14.00 5.74
C GLY A 200 7.19 14.96 6.20
N ARG A 201 7.19 16.21 5.72
CA ARG A 201 8.15 17.24 6.20
C ARG A 201 7.91 17.65 7.66
N LYS A 202 6.64 17.71 8.10
CA LYS A 202 6.30 18.05 9.49
C LYS A 202 6.66 16.94 10.47
N SER A 203 6.44 15.68 10.08
CA SER A 203 6.65 14.50 10.93
C SER A 203 8.09 13.98 10.93
N GLY A 204 8.82 14.21 9.84
CA GLY A 204 10.13 13.58 9.59
C GLY A 204 10.04 12.27 8.81
N ASP A 205 8.84 11.69 8.68
CA ASP A 205 8.58 10.54 7.80
C ASP A 205 8.40 11.03 6.35
N LEU A 206 9.52 11.34 5.69
CA LEU A 206 9.51 12.02 4.40
C LEU A 206 8.85 11.19 3.29
N VAL A 207 8.23 11.88 2.33
CA VAL A 207 7.59 11.27 1.15
C VAL A 207 7.96 12.05 -0.11
N HIS A 208 7.92 11.39 -1.27
CA HIS A 208 8.09 12.02 -2.57
C HIS A 208 7.12 11.44 -3.61
N PRO A 209 6.44 12.27 -4.41
CA PRO A 209 5.41 11.80 -5.32
C PRO A 209 5.95 11.15 -6.59
N LEU A 210 5.20 10.17 -7.09
CA LEU A 210 5.37 9.49 -8.36
C LEU A 210 4.30 9.97 -9.36
N PRO A 211 4.56 9.90 -10.68
CA PRO A 211 3.56 10.25 -11.68
C PRO A 211 2.37 9.27 -11.66
N PHE A 212 1.18 9.80 -11.35
CA PHE A 212 -0.09 9.09 -11.50
C PHE A 212 -0.62 9.26 -12.93
N CYS A 213 -0.29 8.28 -13.78
CA CYS A 213 -0.74 8.23 -15.17
C CYS A 213 -1.30 6.84 -15.51
N PRO A 214 -2.52 6.48 -15.04
CA PRO A 214 -3.13 5.17 -15.31
C PRO A 214 -3.26 4.86 -16.81
N ASP A 215 -3.60 5.88 -17.60
CA ASP A 215 -3.74 5.83 -19.06
C ASP A 215 -2.45 5.41 -19.78
N LEU A 216 -1.29 5.82 -19.26
CA LEU A 216 0.02 5.48 -19.83
C LEU A 216 0.60 4.21 -19.22
N HIS A 217 0.62 4.12 -17.89
CA HIS A 217 1.42 3.13 -17.18
C HIS A 217 0.66 1.81 -16.90
N PHE A 218 -0.68 1.79 -16.93
CA PHE A 218 -1.43 0.55 -16.65
C PHE A 218 -1.34 -0.46 -17.79
N LEU A 219 -1.04 -0.01 -19.01
CA LEU A 219 -0.84 -0.86 -20.19
C LEU A 219 0.28 -1.90 -19.98
N ASP A 220 1.22 -1.61 -19.07
CA ASP A 220 2.30 -2.52 -18.69
C ASP A 220 1.82 -3.81 -17.99
N LEU A 221 0.57 -3.83 -17.52
CA LEU A 221 -0.06 -4.97 -16.84
C LEU A 221 -1.06 -5.72 -17.74
N LYS A 222 -1.03 -5.52 -19.05
CA LYS A 222 -1.93 -6.21 -19.97
C LYS A 222 -1.73 -7.74 -19.91
N SER A 223 -2.82 -8.47 -19.73
CA SER A 223 -2.88 -9.93 -19.86
C SER A 223 -3.58 -10.35 -21.16
N PRO A 224 -3.16 -11.45 -21.82
CA PRO A 224 -3.90 -12.08 -22.91
C PRO A 224 -5.05 -12.98 -22.44
N VAL A 225 -5.10 -13.37 -21.16
CA VAL A 225 -6.01 -14.42 -20.64
C VAL A 225 -6.81 -14.01 -19.40
N ALA A 226 -6.50 -12.87 -18.80
CA ALA A 226 -7.15 -12.30 -17.62
C ALA A 226 -7.37 -10.79 -17.84
N ASP A 227 -8.00 -10.11 -16.87
CA ASP A 227 -8.17 -8.65 -16.94
C ASP A 227 -6.81 -7.92 -16.86
N MET A 228 -5.86 -8.48 -16.09
CA MET A 228 -4.51 -7.94 -15.96
C MET A 228 -3.50 -8.99 -15.47
N ARG A 229 -2.21 -8.64 -15.54
CA ARG A 229 -1.09 -9.33 -14.89
C ARG A 229 -0.73 -8.64 -13.59
N ASN A 230 -0.12 -9.37 -12.67
CA ASN A 230 0.34 -8.76 -11.43
C ASN A 230 1.69 -8.04 -11.56
N ALA A 231 2.57 -8.40 -12.50
CA ALA A 231 3.84 -7.71 -12.72
C ALA A 231 4.19 -7.52 -14.20
N ASN A 232 5.12 -6.60 -14.47
CA ASN A 232 5.75 -6.47 -15.79
C ASN A 232 7.21 -6.97 -15.71
N PHE A 233 7.59 -7.87 -16.62
CA PHE A 233 8.98 -8.36 -16.77
C PHE A 233 9.79 -7.60 -17.82
N GLY A 234 9.14 -6.74 -18.60
CA GLY A 234 9.82 -6.03 -19.67
C GLY A 234 10.81 -5.04 -19.08
N LYS A 235 12.10 -5.24 -19.33
CA LYS A 235 13.17 -4.27 -19.01
C LYS A 235 12.69 -2.84 -19.30
N THR A 236 12.75 -1.96 -18.30
CA THR A 236 12.67 -0.53 -18.51
C THR A 236 13.89 -0.17 -19.36
N GLN A 237 13.72 -0.07 -20.68
CA GLN A 237 14.76 0.56 -21.49
C GLN A 237 14.64 2.05 -21.19
N ALA A 238 15.49 2.54 -20.28
CA ALA A 238 15.78 3.96 -20.20
C ALA A 238 16.38 4.36 -21.56
N THR A 239 15.54 4.72 -22.52
CA THR A 239 16.00 5.28 -23.78
C THR A 239 16.41 6.71 -23.46
N GLN A 240 17.72 6.92 -23.31
CA GLN A 240 18.31 8.25 -23.48
C GLN A 240 17.96 8.74 -24.89
N LEU A 241 16.83 9.44 -25.06
CA LEU A 241 16.52 10.09 -26.32
C LEU A 241 15.95 11.49 -26.06
N PHE A 242 16.81 12.37 -25.55
CA PHE A 242 16.48 13.78 -25.34
C PHE A 242 16.67 14.65 -26.60
N ILE A 243 16.76 14.08 -27.82
CA ILE A 243 17.10 14.86 -29.02
C ILE A 243 16.13 14.72 -30.23
N LEU A 244 15.16 13.80 -30.26
CA LEU A 244 14.34 13.59 -31.47
C LEU A 244 12.89 14.12 -31.44
N SER A 245 12.45 14.82 -30.40
CA SER A 245 11.04 15.27 -30.28
C SER A 245 10.68 16.52 -31.10
N PHE A 246 11.54 17.00 -32.00
CA PHE A 246 11.27 18.20 -32.81
C PHE A 246 10.84 17.94 -34.27
N LEU A 247 10.75 16.69 -34.69
CA LEU A 247 10.33 16.35 -36.05
C LEU A 247 9.36 15.18 -36.00
N PHE A 248 8.33 15.20 -36.84
CA PHE A 248 7.27 14.18 -37.01
C PHE A 248 5.97 14.40 -36.23
N CYS A 249 5.31 15.49 -36.61
CA CYS A 249 3.86 15.47 -36.80
C CYS A 249 3.56 14.63 -38.05
N THR A 250 3.19 13.35 -37.92
CA THR A 250 2.36 12.62 -38.88
C THR A 250 1.86 11.30 -38.29
N ILE A 251 0.58 11.07 -38.50
CA ILE A 251 -0.31 10.03 -37.98
C ILE A 251 0.16 8.65 -38.47
N GLU A 252 0.44 7.72 -37.55
CA GLU A 252 0.50 6.22 -37.66
C GLU A 252 1.53 5.54 -36.70
N LEU A 253 2.22 6.29 -35.84
CA LEU A 253 3.22 5.74 -34.89
C LEU A 253 2.75 5.57 -33.43
N THR A 254 1.46 5.80 -33.13
CA THR A 254 0.96 5.95 -31.75
C THR A 254 1.13 4.71 -30.87
N SER A 255 0.86 3.50 -31.37
CA SER A 255 0.96 2.28 -30.55
C SER A 255 2.41 1.89 -30.21
N PHE A 256 3.35 2.11 -31.13
CA PHE A 256 4.77 1.83 -30.92
C PHE A 256 5.42 2.85 -29.97
N PHE A 257 5.11 4.14 -30.12
CA PHE A 257 5.63 5.19 -29.22
C PHE A 257 5.06 5.08 -27.80
N LEU A 258 3.78 4.75 -27.64
CA LEU A 258 3.19 4.51 -26.31
C LEU A 258 3.88 3.33 -25.59
N SER A 259 4.31 2.29 -26.32
CA SER A 259 5.06 1.16 -25.74
C SER A 259 6.47 1.50 -25.24
N MET A 260 6.99 2.69 -25.59
CA MET A 260 8.28 3.18 -25.12
C MET A 260 8.20 3.93 -23.77
N PHE A 261 7.03 4.42 -23.37
CA PHE A 261 6.84 5.14 -22.10
C PHE A 261 6.45 4.17 -20.99
N LYS A 262 7.43 3.42 -20.48
CA LYS A 262 7.25 2.58 -19.30
C LYS A 262 7.20 3.42 -18.03
N GLY A 263 6.18 3.21 -17.22
CA GLY A 263 6.06 3.89 -15.93
C GLY A 263 7.13 3.42 -14.93
N PRO A 264 7.40 4.20 -13.87
CA PRO A 264 8.19 3.71 -12.75
C PRO A 264 7.57 2.43 -12.18
N LEU A 265 8.37 1.38 -11.94
CA LEU A 265 7.85 0.09 -11.46
C LEU A 265 7.07 0.19 -10.14
N SER A 266 7.45 1.13 -9.27
CA SER A 266 6.71 1.46 -8.03
C SER A 266 5.35 2.09 -8.35
N ALA A 267 5.27 2.99 -9.34
CA ALA A 267 3.99 3.56 -9.79
C ALA A 267 3.08 2.48 -10.41
N ILE A 268 3.63 1.58 -11.24
CA ILE A 268 2.87 0.46 -11.82
C ILE A 268 2.34 -0.48 -10.72
N ALA A 269 3.11 -0.70 -9.65
CA ALA A 269 2.66 -1.48 -8.51
C ALA A 269 1.47 -0.82 -7.79
N GLY A 270 1.51 0.50 -7.60
CA GLY A 270 0.36 1.27 -7.08
C GLY A 270 -0.84 1.23 -8.03
N LEU A 271 -0.63 1.36 -9.34
CA LEU A 271 -1.71 1.30 -10.34
C LEU A 271 -2.38 -0.07 -10.40
N PHE A 272 -1.64 -1.16 -10.15
CA PHE A 272 -2.27 -2.47 -9.94
C PHE A 272 -3.30 -2.40 -8.83
N ILE A 273 -2.91 -1.89 -7.65
CA ILE A 273 -3.78 -1.80 -6.46
C ILE A 273 -5.02 -0.94 -6.77
N SER A 274 -4.81 0.28 -7.28
CA SER A 274 -5.93 1.18 -7.56
C SER A 274 -6.83 0.73 -8.69
N SER A 275 -6.34 -0.08 -9.63
CA SER A 275 -7.21 -0.66 -10.66
C SER A 275 -8.35 -1.49 -10.05
N HIS A 276 -8.18 -2.09 -8.87
CA HIS A 276 -9.25 -2.82 -8.18
C HIS A 276 -10.34 -1.92 -7.59
N ILE A 277 -10.08 -0.63 -7.47
CA ILE A 277 -11.04 0.40 -7.05
C ILE A 277 -11.29 1.43 -8.16
N ASP A 278 -11.11 1.02 -9.41
CA ASP A 278 -11.32 1.84 -10.61
C ASP A 278 -10.51 3.15 -10.59
N PHE A 279 -9.24 3.03 -10.20
CA PHE A 279 -8.28 4.12 -10.06
C PHE A 279 -8.74 5.23 -9.10
N GLY A 280 -9.64 4.90 -8.17
CA GLY A 280 -10.20 5.84 -7.21
C GLY A 280 -11.18 6.83 -7.85
N SER A 281 -11.95 6.42 -8.87
CA SER A 281 -12.90 7.31 -9.57
C SER A 281 -13.91 8.04 -8.66
N ASP A 282 -14.20 7.48 -7.49
CA ASP A 282 -15.22 7.92 -6.53
C ASP A 282 -14.68 8.09 -5.10
N VAL A 283 -13.37 7.94 -4.89
CA VAL A 283 -12.70 8.07 -3.58
C VAL A 283 -11.33 8.72 -3.74
N ASP A 284 -10.90 9.49 -2.75
CA ASP A 284 -9.51 9.93 -2.70
C ASP A 284 -8.62 8.74 -2.30
N TRP A 285 -7.57 8.48 -3.06
CA TRP A 285 -6.70 7.32 -2.85
C TRP A 285 -5.23 7.74 -2.85
N LEU A 286 -4.49 7.28 -1.83
CA LEU A 286 -3.06 7.50 -1.67
C LEU A 286 -2.36 6.17 -1.37
N HIS A 287 -1.46 5.78 -2.25
CA HIS A 287 -0.52 4.68 -2.02
C HIS A 287 0.79 5.22 -1.45
N VAL A 288 1.36 4.52 -0.48
CA VAL A 288 2.67 4.81 0.13
C VAL A 288 3.57 3.56 0.03
N ASP A 289 4.51 3.58 -0.90
CA ASP A 289 5.58 2.59 -1.00
C ASP A 289 6.73 3.01 -0.08
N MET A 290 6.87 2.31 1.05
CA MET A 290 7.84 2.60 2.11
C MET A 290 8.87 1.47 2.27
N ALA A 291 9.23 0.78 1.18
CA ALA A 291 10.13 -0.37 1.20
C ALA A 291 11.49 -0.12 1.88
N TYR A 292 12.09 1.06 1.69
CA TYR A 292 13.40 1.42 2.27
C TYR A 292 13.32 2.28 3.54
N PRO A 293 12.41 3.27 3.68
CA PRO A 293 12.34 4.11 4.89
C PRO A 293 12.06 3.37 6.19
N VAL A 294 11.48 2.17 6.13
CA VAL A 294 11.13 1.36 7.31
C VAL A 294 12.33 0.74 8.02
N SER A 295 13.53 0.76 7.42
CA SER A 295 14.74 0.16 7.98
C SER A 295 15.95 1.05 7.74
N ASP A 296 16.79 1.20 8.76
CA ASP A 296 18.13 1.79 8.64
C ASP A 296 19.16 0.86 9.26
N ALA A 297 20.20 0.54 8.49
CA ALA A 297 21.12 -0.56 8.77
C ALA A 297 20.38 -1.85 9.16
N ASP A 298 20.56 -2.33 10.39
CA ASP A 298 20.01 -3.59 10.91
C ASP A 298 18.78 -3.39 11.81
N ARG A 299 18.17 -2.20 11.77
CA ARG A 299 17.03 -1.86 12.65
C ARG A 299 15.88 -1.24 11.90
N ALA A 300 14.67 -1.62 12.29
CA ALA A 300 13.48 -0.92 11.89
C ALA A 300 13.44 0.51 12.46
N THR A 301 13.02 1.46 11.63
CA THR A 301 12.93 2.88 12.00
C THR A 301 11.62 3.22 12.71
N GLY A 302 10.58 2.40 12.52
CA GLY A 302 9.23 2.69 12.96
C GLY A 302 8.54 3.76 12.09
N TYR A 303 8.95 3.92 10.83
CA TYR A 303 8.33 4.81 9.83
C TYR A 303 6.83 4.54 9.66
N GLY A 304 6.01 5.59 9.57
CA GLY A 304 4.59 5.51 9.19
C GLY A 304 3.62 6.13 10.21
N PRO A 305 3.66 5.78 11.51
CA PRO A 305 2.77 6.35 12.52
C PRO A 305 2.80 7.88 12.58
N ALA A 306 4.00 8.48 12.50
CA ALA A 306 4.14 9.93 12.53
C ALA A 306 3.60 10.60 11.26
N LEU A 307 3.85 9.99 10.09
CA LEU A 307 3.25 10.44 8.82
C LEU A 307 1.72 10.46 8.89
N ILE A 308 1.10 9.37 9.36
CA ILE A 308 -0.36 9.25 9.43
C ILE A 308 -0.95 10.26 10.42
N CYS A 309 -0.36 10.42 11.62
CA CYS A 309 -0.82 11.42 12.57
C CYS A 309 -0.72 12.85 12.00
N ALA A 310 0.35 13.17 11.27
CA ALA A 310 0.52 14.48 10.65
C ALA A 310 -0.41 14.69 9.45
N LEU A 311 -0.70 13.65 8.67
CA LEU A 311 -1.60 13.72 7.51
C LEU A 311 -3.06 13.88 7.94
N LEU A 312 -3.45 13.22 9.02
CA LEU A 312 -4.79 13.24 9.59
C LEU A 312 -4.96 14.31 10.69
N ALA A 313 -3.98 15.18 10.86
CA ALA A 313 -3.93 16.22 11.89
C ALA A 313 -5.22 17.04 11.99
N ASP A 314 -5.87 17.35 10.86
CA ASP A 314 -7.12 18.12 10.82
C ASP A 314 -8.28 17.43 11.58
N GLY A 315 -8.31 16.09 11.58
CA GLY A 315 -9.30 15.28 12.30
C GLY A 315 -8.95 14.97 13.75
N LEU A 316 -7.77 15.38 14.22
CA LEU A 316 -7.28 15.13 15.59
C LEU A 316 -7.40 16.39 16.45
N GLU A 317 -7.96 16.25 17.65
CA GLU A 317 -8.07 17.34 18.64
C GLU A 317 -6.80 17.41 19.51
N VAL A 318 -5.64 17.62 18.87
CA VAL A 318 -4.35 17.75 19.55
C VAL A 318 -3.70 19.08 19.18
N PRO A 319 -3.42 20.00 20.13
CA PRO A 319 -2.93 21.34 19.82
C PRO A 319 -1.65 21.38 18.98
N ILE A 320 -0.65 20.53 19.28
CA ILE A 320 0.63 20.49 18.54
C ILE A 320 0.49 20.07 17.07
N LEU A 321 -0.64 19.45 16.69
CA LEU A 321 -0.91 19.05 15.31
C LEU A 321 -1.57 20.15 14.48
N LYS A 322 -2.05 21.22 15.11
CA LYS A 322 -2.68 22.38 14.45
C LYS A 322 -1.64 23.43 14.10
#